data_AF-A0A1J3FGR6-F1
#
_entry.id   AF-A0A1J3FGR6-F1
#
_cell.length_a   1.000
_cell.length_b   1.000
_cell.length_c   1.000
_cell.angle_alpha   90.00
_cell.angle_beta   90.00
_cell.angle_gamma   90.00
#
_symmetry.space_group_name_H-M   'P 1'
#
loop_
_entity.id
_entity.type
_entity.pdbx_description
1 polymer ?
#
loop_
_entity_poly.entity_id
_entity_poly.type
_entity_poly.pdbx_seq_one_letter_code
_entity_poly.pdbx_strand_id
1 'polypeptide(L)'
;MYIRRKEELKNWITTNKHRVSLTTDIWVAQVTGANDMVIFFSLHVIDRNWHLKKLIIGFKNVSDHKGETISTVLLECLADWGIEKVFCITVDNATANTSALKKFRRAFNLGSDEAFVFDGKFLHMRCCAHIINLIAKEGLADLCENVNAIRNAIVYVSSSEAAGF
;
A
#
# COMPACT_ATOMS: atom_id res chain seq x y z
N MET A 1 -3.39 13.06 23.05
CA MET A 1 -2.76 13.87 21.98
C MET A 1 -3.07 13.34 20.58
N TYR A 2 -2.81 12.06 20.28
CA TYR A 2 -3.09 11.45 18.96
C TYR A 2 -4.56 11.52 18.52
N ILE A 3 -5.51 11.09 19.36
CA ILE A 3 -6.95 11.05 19.01
C ILE A 3 -7.46 12.43 18.58
N ARG A 4 -7.14 13.47 19.36
CA ARG A 4 -7.48 14.87 19.03
C ARG A 4 -6.94 15.27 17.66
N ARG A 5 -5.66 14.98 17.39
CA ARG A 5 -5.02 15.36 16.13
C ARG A 5 -5.60 14.59 14.94
N LYS A 6 -5.92 13.31 15.13
CA LYS A 6 -6.61 12.49 14.12
C LYS A 6 -7.96 13.11 13.78
N GLU A 7 -8.72 13.54 14.78
CA GLU A 7 -10.02 14.18 14.57
C GLU A 7 -9.92 15.52 13.85
N GLU A 8 -8.95 16.36 14.22
CA GLU A 8 -8.66 17.61 13.50
C GLU A 8 -8.34 17.36 12.02
N LEU A 9 -7.55 16.33 11.71
CA LEU A 9 -7.18 15.96 10.35
C LEU A 9 -8.35 15.37 9.56
N LYS A 10 -9.19 14.54 10.19
CA LYS A 10 -10.43 14.06 9.58
C LYS A 10 -11.34 15.21 9.21
N ASN A 11 -11.59 16.13 10.14
CA ASN A 11 -12.40 17.32 9.91
C ASN A 11 -11.84 18.19 8.78
N TRP A 12 -10.51 18.33 8.71
CA TRP A 12 -9.86 19.05 7.62
C TRP A 12 -10.09 18.38 6.25
N ILE A 13 -10.00 17.05 6.17
CA ILE A 13 -10.25 16.30 4.92
C ILE A 13 -11.72 16.44 4.50
N THR A 14 -12.64 16.17 5.41
CA THR A 14 -14.09 16.15 5.12
C THR A 14 -14.63 17.53 4.78
N THR A 15 -14.18 18.58 5.48
CA THR A 15 -14.62 19.97 5.22
C THR A 15 -14.21 20.45 3.84
N ASN A 16 -12.98 20.13 3.42
CA ASN A 16 -12.48 20.57 2.13
C ASN A 16 -12.98 19.73 0.95
N LYS A 17 -13.59 18.56 1.21
CA LYS A 17 -14.06 17.60 0.20
C LYS A 17 -13.02 17.35 -0.89
N HIS A 18 -11.75 17.31 -0.49
CA HIS A 18 -10.65 17.11 -1.42
C HIS A 18 -10.75 15.74 -2.05
N ARG A 19 -10.44 15.66 -3.35
CA ARG A 19 -10.20 14.39 -4.02
C ARG A 19 -8.77 13.94 -3.71
N VAL A 20 -8.62 12.71 -3.24
CA VAL A 20 -7.36 12.24 -2.67
C VAL A 20 -6.76 11.09 -3.48
N SER A 21 -5.43 10.97 -3.45
CA SER A 21 -4.71 9.80 -3.97
C SER A 21 -4.18 8.98 -2.82
N LEU A 22 -4.15 7.66 -2.98
CA LEU A 22 -3.75 6.73 -1.94
C LEU A 22 -2.52 5.94 -2.39
N THR A 23 -1.67 5.59 -1.44
CA THR A 23 -0.74 4.47 -1.61
C THR A 23 -1.00 3.46 -0.49
N THR A 24 -0.93 2.19 -0.85
CA THR A 24 -1.00 1.11 0.11
C THR A 24 0.06 0.07 -0.20
N ASP A 25 0.61 -0.49 0.86
CA ASP A 25 1.56 -1.58 0.80
C ASP A 25 1.17 -2.64 1.83
N ILE A 26 1.56 -3.87 1.53
CA ILE A 26 1.22 -5.04 2.33
C ILE A 26 2.47 -5.88 2.49
N TRP A 27 2.83 -6.18 3.73
CA TRP A 27 3.96 -7.04 4.02
C TRP A 27 3.66 -7.94 5.21
N VAL A 28 4.43 -9.02 5.30
CA VAL A 28 4.40 -9.93 6.44
C VAL A 28 5.37 -9.38 7.49
N ALA A 29 4.89 -9.14 8.70
CA ALA A 29 5.72 -8.75 9.84
C ALA A 29 6.40 -10.00 10.40
N GLN A 30 7.72 -10.05 10.31
CA GLN A 30 8.53 -11.20 10.77
C GLN A 30 8.85 -11.17 12.27
N VAL A 31 8.37 -10.16 13.00
CA VAL A 31 8.85 -9.82 14.35
C VAL A 31 8.01 -10.49 15.46
N THR A 32 6.75 -10.86 15.18
CA THR A 32 5.82 -11.35 16.21
C THR A 32 5.76 -12.88 16.32
N GLY A 33 6.51 -13.64 15.52
CA GLY A 33 6.47 -15.11 15.48
C GLY A 33 5.17 -15.69 14.88
N ALA A 34 4.09 -14.93 14.89
CA ALA A 34 2.95 -15.07 14.01
C ALA A 34 3.29 -14.39 12.68
N ASN A 35 2.97 -15.01 11.54
CA ASN A 35 3.09 -14.42 10.21
C ASN A 35 2.01 -13.34 10.00
N ASP A 36 1.97 -12.35 10.89
CA ASP A 36 0.97 -11.29 10.89
C ASP A 36 1.20 -10.39 9.68
N MET A 37 0.18 -10.28 8.84
CA MET A 37 0.23 -9.41 7.68
C MET A 37 -0.27 -8.02 8.08
N VAL A 38 0.47 -6.99 7.68
CA VAL A 38 0.13 -5.59 7.95
C VAL A 38 -0.10 -4.89 6.62
N ILE A 39 -1.19 -4.14 6.55
CA ILE A 39 -1.47 -3.21 5.46
C ILE A 39 -1.37 -1.79 5.98
N PHE A 40 -0.62 -0.93 5.28
CA PHE A 40 -0.64 0.51 5.53
C PHE A 40 -1.42 1.25 4.47
N PHE A 41 -1.98 2.38 4.86
CA PHE A 41 -2.59 3.34 3.96
C PHE A 41 -1.99 4.73 4.17
N SER A 42 -1.58 5.36 3.08
CA SER A 42 -1.19 6.76 3.11
C SER A 42 -1.92 7.57 2.05
N LEU A 43 -2.38 8.74 2.48
CA LEU A 43 -3.18 9.67 1.74
C LEU A 43 -2.33 10.82 1.25
N HIS A 44 -2.59 11.24 0.02
CA HIS A 44 -1.90 12.30 -0.68
C HIS A 44 -2.93 13.27 -1.25
N VAL A 45 -2.76 14.55 -0.96
CA VAL A 45 -3.63 15.62 -1.46
C VAL A 45 -2.80 16.86 -1.74
N ILE A 46 -3.13 17.57 -2.81
CA ILE A 46 -2.55 18.88 -3.11
C ILE A 46 -3.50 19.92 -2.53
N ASP A 47 -2.99 20.77 -1.64
CA ASP A 47 -3.80 21.82 -1.02
C ASP A 47 -4.00 23.02 -1.97
N ARG A 48 -4.78 24.02 -1.53
CA ARG A 48 -5.08 25.22 -2.32
C ARG A 48 -3.83 26.07 -2.64
N ASN A 49 -2.75 25.87 -1.89
CA ASN A 49 -1.47 26.56 -2.08
C ASN A 49 -0.49 25.72 -2.91
N TRP A 50 -0.98 24.69 -3.61
CA TRP A 50 -0.17 23.76 -4.41
C TRP A 50 0.87 22.97 -3.62
N HIS A 51 0.67 22.82 -2.31
CA HIS A 51 1.54 21.99 -1.48
C HIS A 51 0.99 20.58 -1.36
N LEU A 52 1.86 19.60 -1.61
CA LEU A 52 1.57 18.20 -1.35
C LEU A 52 1.49 17.96 0.17
N LYS A 53 0.37 17.44 0.63
CA LYS A 53 0.19 16.90 1.97
C LYS A 53 0.17 15.39 1.89
N LYS A 54 1.00 14.76 2.74
CA LYS A 54 1.07 13.31 2.91
C LYS A 54 0.68 12.97 4.33
N LEU A 55 -0.26 12.05 4.49
CA LEU A 55 -0.76 11.61 5.78
C LEU A 55 -0.79 10.09 5.82
N ILE A 56 -0.23 9.49 6.87
CA ILE A 56 -0.46 8.08 7.15
C ILE A 56 -1.80 7.97 7.86
N ILE A 57 -2.74 7.26 7.24
CA ILE A 57 -4.14 7.21 7.70
C ILE A 57 -4.49 5.90 8.41
N GLY A 58 -3.67 4.87 8.28
CA GLY A 58 -3.87 3.65 9.04
C GLY A 58 -2.79 2.60 8.82
N PHE A 59 -2.66 1.77 9.84
CA PHE A 59 -2.06 0.45 9.79
C PHE A 59 -3.13 -0.52 10.27
N LYS A 60 -3.40 -1.59 9.52
CA LYS A 60 -4.32 -2.64 9.95
C LYS A 60 -3.63 -4.00 9.84
N ASN A 61 -3.89 -4.85 10.83
CA ASN A 61 -3.54 -6.26 10.74
C ASN A 61 -4.59 -6.98 9.89
N VAL A 62 -4.14 -7.93 9.09
CA VAL A 62 -4.94 -8.66 8.13
C VAL A 62 -4.56 -10.12 8.16
N SER A 63 -5.55 -10.98 8.00
CA SER A 63 -5.40 -12.43 8.15
C SER A 63 -4.93 -13.13 6.87
N ASP A 64 -5.13 -12.52 5.69
CA ASP A 64 -4.72 -13.08 4.41
C ASP A 64 -4.41 -12.04 3.32
N HIS A 65 -3.64 -12.44 2.31
CA HIS A 65 -3.33 -11.66 1.11
C HIS A 65 -4.45 -11.73 0.04
N LYS A 66 -5.70 -12.03 0.41
CA LYS A 66 -6.77 -12.12 -0.60
C LYS A 66 -7.27 -10.73 -0.96
N GLY A 67 -7.56 -10.55 -2.25
CA GLY A 67 -8.09 -9.29 -2.74
C GLY A 67 -9.43 -8.89 -2.12
N GLU A 68 -10.22 -9.84 -1.59
CA GLU A 68 -11.44 -9.54 -0.83
C GLU A 68 -11.12 -8.78 0.46
N THR A 69 -10.29 -9.36 1.32
CA THR A 69 -9.86 -8.79 2.59
C THR A 69 -9.25 -7.41 2.41
N ILE A 70 -8.35 -7.27 1.42
CA ILE A 70 -7.69 -6.00 1.10
C ILE A 70 -8.71 -4.94 0.67
N SER A 71 -9.69 -5.31 -0.15
CA SER A 71 -10.76 -4.40 -0.59
C SER A 71 -11.61 -3.93 0.58
N THR A 72 -12.05 -4.85 1.45
CA THR A 72 -12.86 -4.53 2.63
C THR A 72 -12.13 -3.59 3.58
N VAL A 73 -10.87 -3.91 3.89
CA VAL A 73 -10.04 -3.10 4.79
C VAL A 73 -9.81 -1.70 4.24
N LEU A 74 -9.62 -1.56 2.92
CA LEU A 74 -9.53 -0.27 2.25
C LEU A 74 -10.85 0.51 2.34
N LEU A 75 -12.00 -0.12 2.06
CA LEU A 75 -13.32 0.52 2.18
C LEU A 75 -13.58 1.05 3.58
N GLU A 76 -13.34 0.22 4.60
CA GLU A 76 -13.46 0.64 6.01
C GLU A 76 -12.52 1.79 6.34
N CYS A 77 -11.27 1.76 5.84
CA CYS A 77 -10.32 2.83 6.08
C CYS A 77 -10.81 4.15 5.49
N LEU A 78 -11.39 4.15 4.27
CA LEU A 78 -11.94 5.38 3.69
C LEU A 78 -13.19 5.86 4.41
N ALA A 79 -14.06 4.94 4.83
CA ALA A 79 -15.24 5.27 5.63
C ALA A 79 -14.85 5.91 6.97
N ASP A 80 -13.85 5.36 7.67
CA ASP A 80 -13.34 5.89 8.94
C ASP A 80 -12.84 7.34 8.82
N TRP A 81 -12.30 7.70 7.66
CA TRP A 81 -11.75 9.02 7.38
C TRP A 81 -12.72 9.96 6.65
N GLY A 82 -13.94 9.50 6.34
CA GLY A 82 -14.96 10.28 5.63
C GLY A 82 -14.54 10.65 4.20
N ILE A 83 -13.78 9.78 3.54
CA ILE A 83 -13.28 10.03 2.18
C ILE A 83 -14.29 9.51 1.16
N GLU A 84 -14.88 10.44 0.41
CA GLU A 84 -15.88 10.14 -0.62
C GLU A 84 -15.32 10.18 -2.04
N LYS A 85 -14.17 10.85 -2.26
CA LYS A 85 -13.61 11.13 -3.59
C LYS A 85 -12.17 10.63 -3.71
N VAL A 86 -11.95 9.66 -4.59
CA VAL A 86 -10.63 9.06 -4.84
C VAL A 86 -10.20 9.35 -6.29
N PHE A 87 -8.95 9.80 -6.44
CA PHE A 87 -8.32 10.00 -7.75
C PHE A 87 -7.67 8.71 -8.24
N CYS A 88 -6.64 8.24 -7.53
CA CYS A 88 -5.94 7.00 -7.83
C CYS A 88 -5.44 6.32 -6.56
N ILE A 89 -5.14 5.03 -6.68
CA ILE A 89 -4.57 4.18 -5.65
C ILE A 89 -3.34 3.50 -6.24
N THR A 90 -2.20 3.73 -5.61
CA THR A 90 -0.93 3.11 -5.98
C THR A 90 -0.69 1.89 -5.12
N VAL A 91 -0.49 0.75 -5.76
CA VAL A 91 -0.23 -0.56 -5.13
C VAL A 91 0.99 -1.22 -5.78
N ASP A 92 1.56 -2.23 -5.12
CA ASP A 92 2.57 -3.07 -5.75
C ASP A 92 2.01 -3.83 -6.97
N ASN A 93 2.88 -4.50 -7.73
CA ASN A 93 2.49 -5.23 -8.92
C ASN A 93 2.02 -6.67 -8.62
N ALA A 94 1.22 -6.88 -7.58
CA ALA A 94 0.67 -8.20 -7.24
C ALA A 94 -0.73 -8.44 -7.85
N THR A 95 -1.00 -9.69 -8.23
CA THR A 95 -2.31 -10.13 -8.75
C THR A 95 -3.44 -9.92 -7.72
N ALA A 96 -3.15 -10.17 -6.44
CA ALA A 96 -4.07 -9.95 -5.34
C ALA A 96 -4.55 -8.48 -5.27
N ASN A 97 -3.64 -7.52 -5.41
CA ASN A 97 -3.96 -6.09 -5.39
C ASN A 97 -4.75 -5.65 -6.61
N THR A 98 -4.47 -6.23 -7.78
CA THR A 98 -5.30 -6.03 -8.98
C THR A 98 -6.74 -6.50 -8.77
N SER A 99 -6.93 -7.65 -8.12
CA SER A 99 -8.26 -8.17 -7.78
C SER A 99 -8.96 -7.30 -6.74
N ALA A 100 -8.23 -6.87 -5.71
CA ALA A 100 -8.73 -5.99 -4.65
C ALA A 100 -9.27 -4.68 -5.21
N LEU A 101 -8.50 -3.99 -6.07
CA LEU A 101 -8.90 -2.70 -6.63
C LEU A 101 -10.10 -2.81 -7.57
N LYS A 102 -10.28 -3.94 -8.27
CA LYS A 102 -11.50 -4.20 -9.06
C LYS A 102 -12.74 -4.31 -8.17
N LYS A 103 -12.64 -5.02 -7.05
CA LYS A 103 -13.73 -5.16 -6.08
C LYS A 103 -14.02 -3.83 -5.39
N PHE A 104 -12.98 -3.13 -4.94
CA PHE A 104 -13.07 -1.81 -4.37
C PHE A 104 -13.76 -0.83 -5.31
N ARG A 105 -13.34 -0.77 -6.59
CA ARG A 105 -13.96 0.11 -7.59
C ARG A 105 -15.46 -0.14 -7.69
N ARG A 106 -15.89 -1.41 -7.74
CA ARG A 106 -17.32 -1.75 -7.82
C ARG A 106 -18.08 -1.32 -6.57
N ALA A 107 -17.55 -1.63 -5.38
CA ALA A 107 -18.22 -1.33 -4.12
C ALA A 107 -18.29 0.17 -3.82
N PHE A 108 -17.19 0.90 -4.06
CA PHE A 108 -17.10 2.33 -3.77
C PHE A 108 -17.90 3.19 -4.77
N ASN A 109 -18.02 2.75 -6.03
CA ASN A 109 -18.82 3.46 -7.04
C ASN A 109 -20.33 3.47 -6.73
N LEU A 110 -20.81 2.56 -5.88
CA LEU A 110 -22.22 2.54 -5.45
C LEU A 110 -22.56 3.70 -4.51
N GLY A 111 -21.57 4.37 -3.92
CA GLY A 111 -21.76 5.41 -2.92
C GLY A 111 -21.97 6.83 -3.49
N SER A 112 -21.44 7.13 -4.68
CA SER A 112 -21.57 8.46 -5.31
C SER A 112 -21.10 8.45 -6.76
N ASP A 113 -21.80 9.18 -7.63
CA ASP A 113 -21.37 9.40 -9.03
C ASP A 113 -20.07 10.23 -9.12
N GLU A 114 -19.72 10.97 -8.07
CA GLU A 114 -18.52 11.81 -8.00
C GLU A 114 -17.30 11.10 -7.38
N ALA A 115 -17.46 9.82 -7.04
CA ALA A 115 -16.48 9.02 -6.31
C ALA A 115 -15.14 8.92 -7.04
N PHE A 116 -15.17 8.87 -8.38
CA PHE A 116 -13.99 8.67 -9.21
C PHE A 116 -13.88 9.70 -10.34
N VAL A 117 -12.68 9.83 -10.91
CA VAL A 117 -12.44 10.58 -12.15
C VAL A 117 -12.50 9.61 -13.34
N PHE A 118 -13.22 9.99 -14.40
CA PHE A 118 -13.43 9.16 -15.59
C PHE A 118 -13.88 7.73 -15.23
N ASP A 119 -14.87 7.62 -14.34
CA ASP A 119 -15.44 6.37 -13.81
C ASP A 119 -14.41 5.42 -13.18
N GLY A 120 -13.24 5.93 -12.77
CA GLY A 120 -12.17 5.14 -12.20
C GLY A 120 -11.29 4.43 -13.23
N LYS A 121 -11.27 4.88 -14.49
CA LYS A 121 -10.39 4.35 -15.55
C LYS A 121 -8.90 4.38 -15.15
N PHE A 122 -8.49 5.39 -14.39
CA PHE A 122 -7.11 5.59 -13.91
C PHE A 122 -6.96 5.34 -12.41
N LEU A 123 -7.88 4.60 -11.80
CA LEU A 123 -7.88 4.35 -10.36
C LEU A 123 -6.67 3.51 -9.93
N HIS A 124 -6.26 2.53 -10.73
CA HIS A 124 -5.18 1.61 -10.36
C HIS A 124 -3.85 2.08 -10.96
N MET A 125 -2.92 2.50 -10.10
CA MET A 125 -1.54 2.81 -10.45
C MET A 125 -0.59 1.75 -9.87
N ARG A 126 0.39 1.32 -10.66
CA ARG A 126 1.42 0.38 -10.20
C ARG A 126 2.60 1.13 -9.59
N CYS A 127 3.19 0.57 -8.54
CA CYS A 127 4.36 1.13 -7.90
C CYS A 127 5.60 1.07 -8.82
N CYS A 128 6.14 2.23 -9.20
CA CYS A 128 7.34 2.32 -10.03
C CYS A 128 8.56 1.66 -9.38
N ALA A 129 8.74 1.80 -8.06
CA ALA A 129 9.84 1.16 -7.34
C ALA A 129 9.77 -0.37 -7.44
N HIS A 130 8.56 -0.93 -7.38
CA HIS A 130 8.37 -2.37 -7.58
C HIS A 130 8.68 -2.78 -9.03
N ILE A 131 8.27 -1.99 -10.02
CA ILE A 131 8.61 -2.25 -11.43
C ILE A 131 10.13 -2.25 -11.65
N ILE A 132 10.85 -1.26 -11.08
CA ILE A 132 12.30 -1.19 -11.15
C ILE A 132 12.95 -2.42 -10.49
N ASN A 133 12.43 -2.85 -9.33
CA ASN A 133 12.89 -4.07 -8.67
C ASN A 133 12.70 -5.32 -9.54
N LEU A 134 11.58 -5.43 -10.27
CA LEU A 134 11.36 -6.53 -11.22
C LEU A 134 12.38 -6.50 -12.37
N ILE A 135 12.65 -5.32 -12.94
CA ILE A 135 13.64 -5.15 -14.01
C ILE A 135 15.04 -5.55 -13.52
N ALA A 136 15.43 -5.08 -12.32
CA ALA A 136 16.72 -5.42 -11.74
C ALA A 136 16.85 -6.92 -11.43
N LYS A 137 15.79 -7.56 -10.93
CA LYS A 137 15.76 -9.01 -10.69
C LYS A 137 15.92 -9.81 -11.97
N GLU A 138 15.25 -9.40 -13.05
CA GLU A 138 15.38 -10.03 -14.36
C GLU A 138 16.83 -9.91 -14.88
N GLY A 139 17.42 -8.71 -14.85
CA GLY A 139 18.81 -8.53 -15.28
C GLY A 139 19.83 -9.27 -14.42
N LEU A 140 19.55 -9.49 -13.14
CA LEU A 140 20.39 -10.33 -12.27
C LEU A 140 20.21 -11.83 -12.51
N ALA A 141 19.10 -12.27 -13.10
CA ALA A 141 18.89 -13.67 -13.44
C ALA A 141 19.90 -14.15 -14.50
N ASP A 142 20.30 -13.27 -15.42
CA ASP A 142 21.35 -13.53 -16.42
C ASP A 142 22.74 -13.74 -15.77
N LEU A 143 22.94 -13.24 -14.55
CA LEU A 143 24.19 -13.36 -13.77
C LEU A 143 24.05 -14.33 -12.60
N CYS A 144 23.10 -15.26 -12.66
CA CYS A 144 22.70 -16.10 -11.52
C CYS A 144 23.86 -16.86 -10.88
N GLU A 145 24.83 -17.36 -11.64
CA GLU A 145 25.99 -18.10 -11.11
C GLU A 145 26.84 -17.24 -10.17
N ASN A 146 27.20 -16.03 -10.60
CA ASN A 146 27.99 -15.09 -9.80
C ASN A 146 27.23 -14.65 -8.55
N VAL A 147 25.93 -14.36 -8.69
CA VAL A 147 25.07 -13.98 -7.57
C VAL A 147 24.97 -15.12 -6.55
N ASN A 148 24.86 -16.36 -7.02
CA ASN A 148 24.79 -17.53 -6.15
C ASN A 148 26.12 -17.79 -5.44
N ALA A 149 27.26 -17.59 -6.10
CA ALA A 149 28.58 -17.70 -5.47
C ALA A 149 28.73 -16.71 -4.29
N ILE A 150 28.33 -15.44 -4.49
CA ILE A 150 28.35 -14.43 -3.44
C ILE A 150 27.37 -14.79 -2.31
N ARG A 151 26.14 -15.20 -2.63
CA ARG A 151 25.15 -15.62 -1.61
C ARG A 151 25.66 -16.78 -0.77
N ASN A 152 26.29 -17.79 -1.37
CA ASN A 152 26.86 -18.93 -0.64
C ASN A 152 27.98 -18.48 0.31
N ALA A 153 28.83 -17.54 -0.11
CA ALA A 153 29.85 -16.98 0.76
C ALA A 153 29.25 -16.22 1.96
N ILE A 154 28.20 -15.42 1.74
CA ILE A 154 27.48 -14.71 2.81
C ILE A 154 26.86 -15.72 3.79
N VAL A 155 26.17 -16.74 3.29
CA VAL A 155 25.56 -17.79 4.12
C VAL A 155 26.61 -18.49 4.97
N TYR A 156 27.78 -18.81 4.38
CA TYR A 156 28.90 -19.41 5.10
C TYR A 156 29.35 -18.52 6.27
N VAL A 157 29.62 -17.24 6.02
CA VAL A 157 30.05 -16.28 7.07
C VAL A 157 28.99 -16.15 8.17
N SER A 158 27.72 -15.92 7.81
CA SER A 158 26.64 -15.75 8.79
C SER A 158 26.37 -17.02 9.61
N SER A 159 26.59 -18.21 9.03
CA SER A 159 26.48 -19.47 9.77
C SER A 159 27.68 -19.71 10.70
N SER A 160 28.86 -19.23 10.34
CA SER A 160 30.07 -19.39 11.14
C SER A 160 30.08 -18.51 12.39
N GLU A 161 29.47 -17.31 12.35
CA GLU A 161 29.29 -16.46 13.53
C GLU A 161 28.27 -17.04 14.54
N ALA A 162 27.31 -17.85 14.08
CA ALA A 162 26.34 -18.52 14.95
C ALA A 162 26.88 -19.80 15.62
N ALA A 163 28.03 -20.33 15.17
CA ALA A 163 28.65 -21.56 15.68
C ALA A 163 29.76 -21.30 16.72
N GLY A 164 29.99 -20.04 17.10
CA GLY A 164 31.07 -19.63 18.00
C GLY A 164 30.56 -19.00 19.30
N PHE A 165 29.75 -19.70 20.09
CA PHE A 165 29.56 -19.50 21.54
C PHE A 165 29.16 -20.80 22.22
#